data_AF-A0A6A5RIA1-F1
#
_entry.id   AF-A0A6A5RIA1-F1
#
_cell.length_a   1.000
_cell.length_b   1.000
_cell.length_c   1.000
_cell.angle_alpha   90.00
_cell.angle_beta   90.00
_cell.angle_gamma   90.00
#
_symmetry.space_group_name_H-M   'P 1'
#
loop_
_entity.id
_entity.type
_entity.pdbx_description
1 polymer ?
#
loop_
_entity_poly.entity_id
_entity_poly.type
_entity_poly.pdbx_seq_one_letter_code
_entity_poly.pdbx_strand_id
1 'polypeptide(L)'
;MVVHFQRRGKPDARYSLRGNPPRAAIILHRTARQRAKDTAAARIACSWPITRVNKTSRGLDNRGNDCFRNSALQALMHGPRFLNWILSHNSRLKDGTRQFRCQKPLATQSRIERAAMSKDYVPVRGAKSLSNCPACAMKNLVEVYWGKHQMESDDEPRSLNSRTPPFLPLIQVDALLSRFTPQAGMDGQQQDPEEFQSRFLQACLESVDYDLPQNLDWRRQFDALFDIDINLALRCQCGAPRPPAPHAASDEGGMDGLRGLDVLPSGQTDSVKASLRRKFTPENIGALKCATCNHRRQVIKTLKIEAAPELLRLKLSVVNSDGSPNHNVISINKHLDLTEHLMPQPGHVAPLKYRLSSVLYHGGGSNSGGHWHASVHGPKYAYEVNDDQVVKLTPKKLSWENSHQQMRAVVLMYCRVHQKAP
;
A
#
# COMPACT_ATOMS: atom_id res chain seq x y z
N MET A 1 57.83 68.90 -28.77
CA MET A 1 57.41 68.53 -30.14
C MET A 1 57.14 67.03 -30.14
N VAL A 2 55.89 66.66 -30.45
CA VAL A 2 55.32 65.33 -30.72
C VAL A 2 55.25 64.29 -29.58
N VAL A 3 54.00 63.82 -29.43
CA VAL A 3 53.43 62.81 -28.52
C VAL A 3 53.28 61.50 -29.32
N HIS A 4 53.37 60.30 -28.69
CA HIS A 4 52.31 59.27 -28.73
C HIS A 4 52.66 57.88 -28.12
N PHE A 5 51.97 57.64 -27.00
CA PHE A 5 51.17 56.47 -26.55
C PHE A 5 51.70 55.02 -26.44
N GLN A 6 51.50 54.52 -25.21
CA GLN A 6 51.62 53.17 -24.65
C GLN A 6 50.62 52.14 -25.20
N ARG A 7 50.96 50.85 -25.11
CA ARG A 7 50.11 49.82 -24.45
C ARG A 7 50.98 48.79 -23.70
N ARG A 8 50.71 48.62 -22.39
CA ARG A 8 51.29 47.63 -21.49
C ARG A 8 50.38 46.39 -21.42
N GLY A 9 50.90 45.20 -21.74
CA GLY A 9 50.29 43.91 -21.38
C GLY A 9 51.06 43.28 -20.21
N LYS A 10 50.35 42.89 -19.14
CA LYS A 10 50.90 42.24 -17.92
C LYS A 10 51.07 40.72 -18.12
N PRO A 11 52.00 40.06 -17.40
CA PRO A 11 52.37 38.66 -17.63
C PRO A 11 51.45 37.64 -16.94
N ASP A 12 51.41 36.44 -17.52
CA ASP A 12 50.54 35.30 -17.23
C ASP A 12 50.52 34.82 -15.77
N ALA A 13 49.30 34.55 -15.29
CA ALA A 13 49.01 33.94 -14.00
C ALA A 13 49.15 32.42 -14.07
N ARG A 14 49.87 31.87 -13.10
CA ARG A 14 50.10 30.43 -12.88
C ARG A 14 48.78 29.69 -12.68
N TYR A 15 48.52 28.66 -13.48
CA TYR A 15 47.41 27.72 -13.26
C TYR A 15 47.69 26.86 -12.02
N SER A 16 46.85 27.01 -11.00
CA SER A 16 46.82 26.16 -9.80
C SER A 16 46.04 24.87 -10.09
N LEU A 17 46.74 23.75 -10.26
CA LEU A 17 46.16 22.41 -10.26
C LEU A 17 45.85 21.96 -8.82
N ARG A 18 44.75 22.45 -8.24
CA ARG A 18 44.13 21.85 -7.04
C ARG A 18 42.61 21.89 -7.16
N GLY A 19 42.07 20.91 -7.87
CA GLY A 19 40.68 20.50 -7.77
C GLY A 19 40.66 18.98 -7.67
N ASN A 20 40.12 18.42 -6.59
CA ASN A 20 39.76 17.01 -6.58
C ASN A 20 38.79 16.78 -7.76
N PRO A 21 38.97 15.72 -8.56
CA PRO A 21 38.03 15.43 -9.64
C PRO A 21 36.63 15.24 -9.03
N PRO A 22 35.57 15.78 -9.67
CA PRO A 22 34.21 15.53 -9.20
C PRO A 22 33.99 14.01 -9.16
N ARG A 23 33.57 13.49 -8.00
CA ARG A 23 33.17 12.08 -7.89
C ARG A 23 32.11 11.83 -8.95
N ALA A 24 32.39 10.93 -9.89
CA ALA A 24 31.42 10.51 -10.89
C ALA A 24 30.13 10.09 -10.18
N ALA A 25 29.00 10.68 -10.59
CA ALA A 25 27.71 10.36 -10.00
C ALA A 25 27.41 8.87 -10.24
N ILE A 26 27.12 8.14 -9.15
CA ILE A 26 26.77 6.72 -9.25
C ILE A 26 25.39 6.61 -9.90
N ILE A 27 25.32 5.98 -11.07
CA ILE A 27 24.05 5.68 -11.75
C ILE A 27 23.39 4.51 -11.02
N LEU A 28 22.19 4.75 -10.47
CA LEU A 28 21.39 3.73 -9.81
C LEU A 28 20.43 3.09 -10.79
N HIS A 29 20.59 1.79 -11.02
CA HIS A 29 19.79 1.01 -11.95
C HIS A 29 18.50 0.48 -11.31
N ARG A 30 17.45 0.42 -12.14
CA ARG A 30 16.10 -0.05 -11.82
C ARG A 30 15.53 -0.74 -13.06
N THR A 31 14.60 -1.69 -12.89
CA THR A 31 13.89 -2.31 -14.04
C THR A 31 13.08 -1.27 -14.82
N ALA A 32 12.73 -1.58 -16.07
CA ALA A 32 11.85 -0.71 -16.87
C ALA A 32 10.48 -0.51 -16.18
N ARG A 33 9.93 -1.59 -15.60
CA ARG A 33 8.67 -1.56 -14.85
C ARG A 33 8.75 -0.69 -13.61
N GLN A 34 9.85 -0.74 -12.86
CA GLN A 34 10.07 0.15 -11.72
C GLN A 34 10.17 1.63 -12.15
N ARG A 35 10.88 1.94 -13.24
CA ARG A 35 10.95 3.32 -13.76
C ARG A 35 9.57 3.87 -14.16
N ALA A 36 8.72 3.03 -14.74
CA ALA A 36 7.34 3.41 -15.06
C ALA A 36 6.53 3.71 -13.79
N LYS A 37 6.61 2.85 -12.76
CA LYS A 37 5.98 3.11 -11.44
C LYS A 37 6.51 4.39 -10.79
N ASP A 38 7.83 4.60 -10.78
CA ASP A 38 8.46 5.80 -10.23
C ASP A 38 7.97 7.08 -10.95
N THR A 39 7.82 7.02 -12.28
CA THR A 39 7.32 8.14 -13.10
C THR A 39 5.86 8.47 -12.79
N ALA A 40 5.01 7.45 -12.63
CA ALA A 40 3.62 7.64 -12.24
C ALA A 40 3.49 8.17 -10.81
N ALA A 41 4.26 7.62 -9.86
CA ALA A 41 4.31 8.06 -8.48
C ALA A 41 4.81 9.51 -8.34
N ALA A 42 5.73 9.96 -9.17
CA ALA A 42 6.24 11.34 -9.15
C ALA A 42 5.13 12.39 -9.41
N ARG A 43 4.03 12.00 -10.05
CA ARG A 43 2.86 12.87 -10.29
C ARG A 43 1.92 13.00 -9.08
N ILE A 44 2.19 12.25 -8.00
CA ILE A 44 1.40 12.25 -6.79
C ILE A 44 2.23 12.91 -5.68
N ALA A 45 1.72 13.98 -5.09
CA ALA A 45 2.40 14.64 -3.99
C ALA A 45 2.56 13.68 -2.78
N CYS A 46 3.71 13.78 -2.11
CA CYS A 46 3.99 13.03 -0.87
C CYS A 46 3.78 13.88 0.41
N SER A 47 3.43 15.16 0.25
CA SER A 47 3.06 16.06 1.34
C SER A 47 1.63 15.83 1.81
N TRP A 48 1.37 16.06 3.10
CA TRP A 48 0.02 15.96 3.66
C TRP A 48 -0.91 17.06 3.13
N PRO A 49 -2.03 16.72 2.46
CA PRO A 49 -3.01 17.70 1.97
C PRO A 49 -4.02 18.07 3.07
N ILE A 50 -3.53 18.44 4.25
CA ILE A 50 -4.36 18.70 5.44
C ILE A 50 -4.42 20.20 5.71
N THR A 51 -5.63 20.74 5.77
CA THR A 51 -5.88 22.17 6.01
C THR A 51 -5.98 22.52 7.50
N ARG A 52 -6.27 21.54 8.37
CA ARG A 52 -6.36 21.75 9.83
C ARG A 52 -4.97 22.01 10.44
N VAL A 53 -4.92 22.97 11.37
CA VAL A 53 -3.66 23.46 11.99
C VAL A 53 -3.05 22.44 12.96
N ASN A 54 -3.84 21.85 13.87
CA ASN A 54 -3.32 20.90 14.85
C ASN A 54 -2.85 19.58 14.19
N LYS A 55 -3.46 19.18 13.06
CA LYS A 55 -3.17 17.94 12.30
C LYS A 55 -3.33 16.67 13.15
N THR A 56 -4.21 16.70 14.15
CA THR A 56 -4.52 15.54 14.99
C THR A 56 -5.28 14.47 14.23
N SER A 57 -5.32 13.23 14.69
CA SER A 57 -6.13 12.19 14.04
C SER A 57 -7.60 12.30 14.49
N ARG A 58 -8.51 11.58 13.84
CA ARG A 58 -9.95 11.61 14.13
C ARG A 58 -10.54 10.20 14.29
N GLY A 59 -11.45 10.04 15.26
CA GLY A 59 -12.18 8.79 15.48
C GLY A 59 -13.29 8.56 14.45
N LEU A 60 -13.70 7.31 14.29
CA LEU A 60 -14.83 6.87 13.47
C LEU A 60 -15.74 5.98 14.33
N ASP A 61 -16.99 6.38 14.55
CA ASP A 61 -17.90 5.60 15.38
C ASP A 61 -18.13 4.20 14.83
N ASN A 62 -18.25 3.24 15.75
CA ASN A 62 -18.60 1.86 15.43
C ASN A 62 -20.08 1.61 15.71
N ARG A 63 -20.83 1.15 14.70
CA ARG A 63 -22.26 0.85 14.79
C ARG A 63 -22.54 -0.62 15.14
N GLY A 64 -21.54 -1.34 15.67
CA GLY A 64 -21.60 -2.74 16.07
C GLY A 64 -20.34 -3.48 15.61
N ASN A 65 -20.24 -3.73 14.31
CA ASN A 65 -19.17 -4.54 13.71
C ASN A 65 -18.36 -3.78 12.65
N ASP A 66 -18.33 -2.45 12.71
CA ASP A 66 -17.66 -1.61 11.70
C ASP A 66 -16.13 -1.48 11.94
N CYS A 67 -15.59 -2.04 13.02
CA CYS A 67 -14.20 -1.88 13.44
C CYS A 67 -13.18 -2.34 12.39
N PHE A 68 -13.47 -3.41 11.63
CA PHE A 68 -12.61 -3.87 10.53
C PHE A 68 -12.50 -2.78 9.44
N ARG A 69 -13.62 -2.13 9.12
CA ARG A 69 -13.69 -1.06 8.11
C ARG A 69 -13.03 0.21 8.64
N ASN A 70 -13.32 0.60 9.88
CA ASN A 70 -12.81 1.82 10.48
C ASN A 70 -11.27 1.79 10.54
N SER A 71 -10.71 0.73 11.12
CA SER A 71 -9.26 0.52 11.21
C SER A 71 -8.60 0.48 9.82
N ALA A 72 -9.21 -0.23 8.87
CA ALA A 72 -8.76 -0.28 7.48
C ALA A 72 -8.72 1.10 6.80
N LEU A 73 -9.81 1.86 6.87
CA LEU A 73 -9.90 3.18 6.26
C LEU A 73 -8.97 4.18 6.93
N GLN A 74 -8.90 4.18 8.26
CA GLN A 74 -7.99 5.05 9.00
C GLN A 74 -6.52 4.75 8.63
N ALA A 75 -6.14 3.47 8.47
CA ALA A 75 -4.80 3.10 8.01
C ALA A 75 -4.47 3.67 6.62
N LEU A 76 -5.42 3.63 5.67
CA LEU A 76 -5.25 4.22 4.34
C LEU A 76 -5.16 5.76 4.40
N MET A 77 -6.07 6.40 5.15
CA MET A 77 -6.13 7.87 5.28
C MET A 77 -4.92 8.48 5.99
N HIS A 78 -4.06 7.67 6.59
CA HIS A 78 -2.77 8.09 7.14
C HIS A 78 -1.59 7.93 6.15
N GLY A 79 -1.87 7.71 4.86
CA GLY A 79 -0.89 7.76 3.78
C GLY A 79 -1.02 9.03 2.93
N PRO A 80 -0.09 10.00 2.99
CA PRO A 80 -0.24 11.27 2.27
C PRO A 80 -0.33 11.10 0.74
N ARG A 81 0.39 10.13 0.16
CA ARG A 81 0.27 9.82 -1.28
C ARG A 81 -1.12 9.28 -1.64
N PHE A 82 -1.69 8.42 -0.80
CA PHE A 82 -3.07 7.96 -0.99
C PHE A 82 -4.06 9.12 -0.91
N LEU A 83 -3.90 10.03 0.07
CA LEU A 83 -4.75 11.22 0.18
C LEU A 83 -4.69 12.08 -1.09
N ASN A 84 -3.48 12.40 -1.58
CA ASN A 84 -3.35 13.21 -2.79
C ASN A 84 -3.91 12.52 -4.04
N TRP A 85 -3.74 11.20 -4.16
CA TRP A 85 -4.34 10.43 -5.24
C TRP A 85 -5.86 10.49 -5.18
N ILE A 86 -6.48 10.15 -4.04
CA ILE A 86 -7.94 10.11 -3.95
C ILE A 86 -8.58 11.50 -4.07
N LEU A 87 -7.92 12.55 -3.55
CA LEU A 87 -8.39 13.94 -3.67
C LEU A 87 -8.33 14.44 -5.13
N SER A 88 -7.44 13.90 -5.96
CA SER A 88 -7.41 14.21 -7.41
C SER A 88 -8.55 13.59 -8.20
N HIS A 89 -9.27 12.63 -7.62
CA HIS A 89 -10.43 12.03 -8.27
C HIS A 89 -11.53 13.07 -8.50
N ASN A 90 -12.00 13.16 -9.75
CA ASN A 90 -13.08 14.04 -10.18
C ASN A 90 -12.87 15.53 -9.80
N SER A 91 -11.62 15.97 -9.56
CA SER A 91 -11.30 17.33 -9.15
C SER A 91 -11.36 18.30 -10.33
N ARG A 92 -11.80 19.54 -10.06
CA ARG A 92 -11.91 20.58 -11.09
C ARG A 92 -10.52 21.16 -11.40
N LEU A 93 -10.15 21.16 -12.67
CA LEU A 93 -8.94 21.79 -13.19
C LEU A 93 -9.19 23.27 -13.52
N LYS A 94 -8.10 24.02 -13.75
CA LYS A 94 -8.17 25.47 -14.03
C LYS A 94 -8.96 25.82 -15.28
N ASP A 95 -8.92 24.94 -16.27
CA ASP A 95 -9.68 25.04 -17.54
C ASP A 95 -11.17 24.67 -17.39
N GLY A 96 -11.62 24.36 -16.17
CA GLY A 96 -12.99 23.96 -15.88
C GLY A 96 -13.28 22.47 -16.12
N THR A 97 -12.35 21.72 -16.71
CA THR A 97 -12.50 20.27 -16.90
C THR A 97 -12.32 19.52 -15.58
N ARG A 98 -12.65 18.22 -15.57
CA ARG A 98 -12.47 17.35 -14.40
C ARG A 98 -11.34 16.37 -14.63
N GLN A 99 -10.38 16.35 -13.71
CA GLN A 99 -9.33 15.34 -13.63
C GLN A 99 -9.95 14.01 -13.16
N PHE A 100 -9.54 12.89 -13.77
CA PHE A 100 -10.02 11.54 -13.41
C PHE A 100 -11.55 11.46 -13.31
N ARG A 101 -12.23 11.79 -14.42
CA ARG A 101 -13.69 11.85 -14.48
C ARG A 101 -14.29 10.53 -14.01
N CYS A 102 -15.22 10.61 -13.06
CA CYS A 102 -15.93 9.43 -12.57
C CYS A 102 -16.79 8.78 -13.65
N GLN A 103 -16.89 7.46 -13.62
CA GLN A 103 -17.80 6.71 -14.48
C GLN A 103 -19.21 6.65 -13.86
N LYS A 104 -20.23 6.36 -14.68
CA LYS A 104 -21.59 6.14 -14.17
C LYS A 104 -21.61 4.95 -13.20
N PRO A 105 -22.41 4.98 -12.13
CA PRO A 105 -22.39 3.93 -11.11
C PRO A 105 -22.66 2.50 -11.63
N LEU A 106 -23.61 2.32 -12.53
CA LEU A 106 -23.87 1.01 -13.17
C LEU A 106 -22.65 0.45 -13.89
N ALA A 107 -21.96 1.29 -14.68
CA ALA A 107 -20.78 0.85 -15.40
C ALA A 107 -19.56 0.63 -14.48
N THR A 108 -19.48 1.38 -13.37
CA THR A 108 -18.52 1.13 -12.29
C THR A 108 -18.75 -0.25 -11.68
N GLN A 109 -20.00 -0.57 -11.35
CA GLN A 109 -20.38 -1.89 -10.84
C GLN A 109 -20.00 -3.02 -11.81
N SER A 110 -20.35 -2.92 -13.10
CA SER A 110 -20.00 -3.95 -14.08
C SER A 110 -18.49 -4.15 -14.25
N ARG A 111 -17.68 -3.14 -13.93
CA ARG A 111 -16.21 -3.23 -13.98
C ARG A 111 -15.66 -3.87 -12.71
N ILE A 112 -16.22 -3.54 -11.55
CA ILE A 112 -15.95 -4.23 -10.29
C ILE A 112 -16.30 -5.71 -10.40
N GLU A 113 -17.49 -6.03 -10.93
CA GLU A 113 -17.94 -7.41 -11.17
C GLU A 113 -16.96 -8.16 -12.07
N ARG A 114 -16.54 -7.58 -13.20
CA ARG A 114 -15.55 -8.23 -14.09
C ARG A 114 -14.19 -8.42 -13.41
N ALA A 115 -13.74 -7.45 -12.61
CA ALA A 115 -12.50 -7.58 -11.85
C ALA A 115 -12.62 -8.70 -10.79
N ALA A 116 -13.76 -8.79 -10.10
CA ALA A 116 -14.06 -9.83 -9.12
C ALA A 116 -14.25 -11.22 -9.77
N MET A 117 -14.86 -11.30 -10.96
CA MET A 117 -15.07 -12.54 -11.73
C MET A 117 -13.77 -13.21 -12.19
N SER A 118 -12.64 -12.49 -12.18
CA SER A 118 -11.33 -13.10 -12.37
C SER A 118 -10.84 -13.90 -11.15
N LYS A 119 -11.53 -13.80 -10.00
CA LYS A 119 -11.23 -14.46 -8.72
C LYS A 119 -12.54 -14.98 -8.10
N ASP A 120 -12.98 -16.17 -8.54
CA ASP A 120 -13.99 -17.02 -7.86
C ASP A 120 -15.39 -16.42 -7.56
N TYR A 121 -15.87 -15.46 -8.37
CA TYR A 121 -17.20 -14.85 -8.19
C TYR A 121 -18.37 -15.81 -8.42
N VAL A 122 -19.35 -15.77 -7.51
CA VAL A 122 -20.69 -16.36 -7.70
C VAL A 122 -21.72 -15.23 -7.82
N PRO A 123 -22.49 -15.14 -8.92
CA PRO A 123 -23.49 -14.08 -9.10
C PRO A 123 -24.58 -14.09 -8.03
N VAL A 124 -24.75 -12.98 -7.30
CA VAL A 124 -25.88 -12.78 -6.40
C VAL A 124 -27.08 -12.26 -7.19
N ARG A 125 -28.17 -13.03 -7.26
CA ARG A 125 -29.42 -12.60 -7.89
C ARG A 125 -30.00 -11.40 -7.14
N GLY A 126 -30.29 -10.29 -7.85
CA GLY A 126 -30.96 -9.11 -7.29
C GLY A 126 -30.05 -8.03 -6.68
N ALA A 127 -28.75 -8.00 -7.03
CA ALA A 127 -27.87 -6.90 -6.63
C ALA A 127 -28.42 -5.55 -7.12
N LYS A 128 -28.77 -4.65 -6.18
CA LYS A 128 -29.15 -3.27 -6.50
C LYS A 128 -27.96 -2.55 -7.14
N SER A 129 -28.24 -1.63 -8.05
CA SER A 129 -27.20 -0.85 -8.72
C SER A 129 -26.38 -0.04 -7.71
N LEU A 130 -25.07 0.09 -7.95
CA LEU A 130 -24.23 1.06 -7.24
C LEU A 130 -24.86 2.45 -7.39
N SER A 131 -25.06 3.17 -6.29
CA SER A 131 -25.68 4.51 -6.30
C SER A 131 -24.64 5.64 -6.26
N ASN A 132 -23.48 5.38 -5.66
CA ASN A 132 -22.42 6.34 -5.43
C ASN A 132 -21.09 5.86 -6.02
N CYS A 133 -20.31 6.78 -6.56
CA CYS A 133 -18.93 6.50 -6.97
C CYS A 133 -18.06 6.20 -5.72
N PRO A 134 -17.41 5.02 -5.62
CA PRO A 134 -16.57 4.64 -4.50
C PRO A 134 -15.43 5.62 -4.23
N ALA A 135 -14.73 6.06 -5.29
CA ALA A 135 -13.65 7.03 -5.14
C ALA A 135 -14.16 8.41 -4.67
N CYS A 136 -15.34 8.86 -5.11
CA CYS A 136 -15.97 10.07 -4.57
C CYS A 136 -16.38 9.91 -3.09
N ALA A 137 -16.91 8.76 -2.70
CA ALA A 137 -17.26 8.48 -1.31
C ALA A 137 -16.00 8.54 -0.41
N MET A 138 -14.89 7.93 -0.85
CA MET A 138 -13.63 8.00 -0.13
C MET A 138 -13.06 9.41 -0.07
N LYS A 139 -13.11 10.15 -1.19
CA LYS A 139 -12.68 11.54 -1.26
C LYS A 139 -13.44 12.41 -0.25
N ASN A 140 -14.77 12.29 -0.20
CA ASN A 140 -15.60 13.04 0.75
C ASN A 140 -15.26 12.68 2.20
N LEU A 141 -14.99 11.41 2.50
CA LEU A 141 -14.53 11.01 3.83
C LEU A 141 -13.19 11.67 4.17
N VAL A 142 -12.21 11.62 3.26
CA VAL A 142 -10.90 12.25 3.47
C VAL A 142 -11.04 13.75 3.75
N GLU A 143 -11.86 14.45 2.98
CA GLU A 143 -12.10 15.89 3.14
C GLU A 143 -12.70 16.23 4.51
N VAL A 144 -13.64 15.42 5.00
CA VAL A 144 -14.28 15.62 6.31
C VAL A 144 -13.37 15.19 7.47
N TYR A 145 -12.71 14.04 7.33
CA TYR A 145 -11.82 13.45 8.33
C TYR A 145 -10.67 14.40 8.69
N TRP A 146 -9.99 14.91 7.67
CA TRP A 146 -8.85 15.83 7.82
C TRP A 146 -9.27 17.31 7.79
N GLY A 147 -10.54 17.61 7.52
CA GLY A 147 -11.09 18.96 7.48
C GLY A 147 -11.53 19.50 8.84
N LYS A 148 -12.24 20.63 8.79
CA LYS A 148 -12.75 21.39 9.96
C LYS A 148 -14.18 21.02 10.36
N HIS A 149 -14.70 19.89 9.90
CA HIS A 149 -16.05 19.47 10.28
C HIS A 149 -16.10 19.07 11.76
N GLN A 150 -17.11 19.52 12.51
CA GLN A 150 -17.34 19.15 13.92
C GLN A 150 -16.06 19.21 14.77
N MET A 151 -15.56 20.42 14.99
CA MET A 151 -14.42 20.69 15.87
C MET A 151 -14.90 21.06 17.27
N GLU A 152 -14.14 20.65 18.28
CA GLU A 152 -14.27 21.14 19.65
C GLU A 152 -13.71 22.55 19.80
N SER A 153 -13.96 23.19 20.95
CA SER A 153 -13.50 24.54 21.26
C SER A 153 -11.97 24.67 21.38
N ASP A 154 -11.26 23.57 21.60
CA ASP A 154 -9.80 23.47 21.68
C ASP A 154 -9.14 23.10 20.33
N ASP A 155 -9.87 23.24 19.22
CA ASP A 155 -9.49 22.82 17.87
C ASP A 155 -9.30 21.30 17.71
N GLU A 156 -9.68 20.44 18.66
CA GLU A 156 -9.64 18.99 18.48
C GLU A 156 -10.86 18.48 17.68
N PRO A 157 -10.69 17.52 16.75
CA PRO A 157 -11.79 17.01 15.95
C PRO A 157 -12.63 16.00 16.73
N ARG A 158 -13.95 16.15 16.68
CA ARG A 158 -14.87 15.09 17.15
C ARG A 158 -14.78 13.86 16.27
N SER A 159 -15.07 12.69 16.84
CA SER A 159 -15.28 11.47 16.07
C SER A 159 -16.40 11.67 15.05
N LEU A 160 -16.26 11.06 13.88
CA LEU A 160 -17.33 11.07 12.88
C LEU A 160 -18.30 9.94 13.20
N ASN A 161 -19.57 10.30 13.34
CA ASN A 161 -20.65 9.35 13.56
C ASN A 161 -21.45 9.07 12.28
N SER A 162 -22.40 8.15 12.39
CA SER A 162 -23.27 7.71 11.29
C SER A 162 -24.10 8.83 10.64
N ARG A 163 -24.35 9.93 11.36
CA ARG A 163 -25.09 11.10 10.86
C ARG A 163 -24.20 12.07 10.09
N THR A 164 -22.89 11.88 10.15
CA THR A 164 -21.93 12.70 9.39
C THR A 164 -22.11 12.40 7.90
N PRO A 165 -22.30 13.41 7.03
CA PRO A 165 -22.61 13.21 5.61
C PRO A 165 -21.75 12.20 4.82
N PRO A 166 -20.43 12.05 5.02
CA PRO A 166 -19.63 11.09 4.26
C PRO A 166 -19.83 9.62 4.67
N PHE A 167 -20.43 9.33 5.82
CA PHE A 167 -20.58 7.95 6.31
C PHE A 167 -21.60 7.15 5.51
N LEU A 168 -22.77 7.73 5.22
CA LEU A 168 -23.83 7.02 4.54
C LEU A 168 -23.41 6.51 3.14
N PRO A 169 -22.77 7.31 2.27
CA PRO A 169 -22.24 6.81 1.01
C PRO A 169 -21.23 5.67 1.16
N LEU A 170 -20.36 5.72 2.17
CA LEU A 170 -19.38 4.66 2.42
C LEU A 170 -20.02 3.36 2.88
N ILE A 171 -20.99 3.44 3.78
CA ILE A 171 -21.76 2.27 4.24
C ILE A 171 -22.51 1.65 3.06
N GLN A 172 -23.08 2.48 2.17
CA GLN A 172 -23.75 1.99 0.96
C GLN A 172 -22.78 1.31 -0.01
N VAL A 173 -21.59 1.87 -0.22
CA VAL A 173 -20.55 1.25 -1.05
C VAL A 173 -20.14 -0.08 -0.46
N ASP A 174 -19.82 -0.13 0.84
CA ASP A 174 -19.40 -1.36 1.54
C ASP A 174 -20.47 -2.46 1.50
N ALA A 175 -21.73 -2.14 1.83
CA ALA A 175 -22.85 -3.09 1.80
C ALA A 175 -23.17 -3.64 0.40
N LEU A 176 -22.72 -2.95 -0.66
CA LEU A 176 -22.79 -3.44 -2.03
C LEU A 176 -21.54 -4.27 -2.38
N LEU A 177 -20.35 -3.82 -1.99
CA LEU A 177 -19.10 -4.56 -2.22
C LEU A 177 -19.09 -5.93 -1.55
N SER A 178 -19.70 -6.08 -0.36
CA SER A 178 -19.89 -7.37 0.31
C SER A 178 -20.67 -8.39 -0.52
N ARG A 179 -21.56 -7.93 -1.41
CA ARG A 179 -22.36 -8.81 -2.27
C ARG A 179 -21.58 -9.33 -3.47
N PHE A 180 -20.46 -8.69 -3.83
CA PHE A 180 -19.63 -9.12 -4.94
C PHE A 180 -18.51 -10.08 -4.54
N THR A 181 -18.45 -10.46 -3.26
CA THR A 181 -17.39 -11.29 -2.71
C THR A 181 -17.98 -12.40 -1.85
N PRO A 182 -18.01 -13.65 -2.35
CA PRO A 182 -18.67 -14.79 -1.71
C PRO A 182 -18.22 -15.10 -0.27
N GLN A 183 -17.11 -14.51 0.18
CA GLN A 183 -16.47 -14.77 1.48
C GLN A 183 -16.50 -13.56 2.42
N ALA A 184 -16.88 -12.37 1.94
CA ALA A 184 -17.07 -11.24 2.81
C ALA A 184 -18.31 -11.50 3.67
N GLY A 185 -18.17 -11.39 4.99
CA GLY A 185 -19.29 -11.54 5.91
C GLY A 185 -20.52 -10.76 5.46
N MET A 186 -21.72 -11.26 5.78
CA MET A 186 -22.96 -10.55 5.45
C MET A 186 -23.00 -9.16 6.10
N ASP A 187 -23.89 -8.28 5.60
CA ASP A 187 -24.09 -6.96 6.17
C ASP A 187 -24.30 -7.04 7.70
N GLY A 188 -23.56 -6.23 8.45
CA GLY A 188 -23.57 -6.24 9.92
C GLY A 188 -22.73 -7.33 10.60
N GLN A 189 -22.01 -8.18 9.88
CA GLN A 189 -21.04 -9.14 10.45
C GLN A 189 -19.61 -8.59 10.42
N GLN A 190 -18.74 -9.14 11.28
CA GLN A 190 -17.31 -8.84 11.21
C GLN A 190 -16.68 -9.46 9.95
N GLN A 191 -15.68 -8.78 9.40
CA GLN A 191 -14.96 -9.21 8.19
C GLN A 191 -13.44 -9.03 8.37
N ASP A 192 -12.65 -9.61 7.45
CA ASP A 192 -11.22 -9.34 7.35
C ASP A 192 -11.00 -7.90 6.80
N PRO A 193 -10.31 -7.01 7.54
CA PRO A 193 -10.04 -5.66 7.07
C PRO A 193 -9.16 -5.62 5.82
N GLU A 194 -8.32 -6.63 5.59
CA GLU A 194 -7.50 -6.73 4.38
C GLU A 194 -8.38 -6.97 3.15
N GLU A 195 -9.32 -7.91 3.25
CA GLU A 195 -10.28 -8.21 2.19
C GLU A 195 -11.16 -6.99 1.92
N PHE A 196 -11.64 -6.31 2.97
CA PHE A 196 -12.34 -5.04 2.82
C PHE A 196 -11.49 -3.99 2.09
N GLN A 197 -10.25 -3.74 2.53
CA GLN A 197 -9.35 -2.76 1.89
C GLN A 197 -9.14 -3.07 0.42
N SER A 198 -8.89 -4.33 0.08
CA SER A 198 -8.61 -4.74 -1.29
C SER A 198 -9.82 -4.53 -2.20
N ARG A 199 -11.03 -4.92 -1.76
CA ARG A 199 -12.26 -4.67 -2.51
C ARG A 199 -12.53 -3.17 -2.66
N PHE A 200 -12.32 -2.41 -1.60
CA PHE A 200 -12.56 -0.96 -1.62
C PHE A 200 -11.57 -0.21 -2.52
N LEU A 201 -10.29 -0.58 -2.48
CA LEU A 201 -9.26 -0.03 -3.37
C LEU A 201 -9.52 -0.39 -4.83
N GLN A 202 -9.92 -1.63 -5.10
CA GLN A 202 -10.34 -2.05 -6.44
C GLN A 202 -11.56 -1.26 -6.91
N ALA A 203 -12.55 -1.03 -6.05
CA ALA A 203 -13.71 -0.21 -6.37
C ALA A 203 -13.34 1.25 -6.67
N CYS A 204 -12.38 1.81 -5.93
CA CYS A 204 -11.82 3.14 -6.22
C CYS A 204 -11.06 3.17 -7.55
N LEU A 205 -10.32 2.11 -7.89
CA LEU A 205 -9.64 1.97 -9.18
C LEU A 205 -10.66 2.01 -10.33
N GLU A 206 -11.73 1.23 -10.22
CA GLU A 206 -12.76 1.11 -11.26
C GLU A 206 -13.75 2.29 -11.33
N SER A 207 -13.55 3.32 -10.49
CA SER A 207 -14.44 4.49 -10.40
C SER A 207 -14.28 5.51 -11.55
N VAL A 208 -13.26 5.41 -12.40
CA VAL A 208 -13.02 6.35 -13.51
C VAL A 208 -13.50 5.81 -14.85
N ASP A 209 -13.82 6.72 -15.76
CA ASP A 209 -14.20 6.40 -17.14
C ASP A 209 -12.95 6.12 -18.00
N TYR A 210 -12.62 4.85 -18.25
CA TYR A 210 -11.41 4.49 -19.00
C TYR A 210 -11.53 4.62 -20.52
N ASP A 211 -12.72 4.95 -21.03
CA ASP A 211 -12.86 5.31 -22.44
C ASP A 211 -12.19 6.68 -22.72
N LEU A 212 -11.90 7.44 -21.65
CA LEU A 212 -11.12 8.67 -21.68
C LEU A 212 -9.63 8.38 -21.47
N PRO A 213 -8.74 8.56 -22.47
CA PRO A 213 -7.33 8.21 -22.36
C PRO A 213 -6.59 8.90 -21.21
N GLN A 214 -7.00 10.12 -20.86
CA GLN A 214 -6.45 10.88 -19.73
C GLN A 214 -6.67 10.18 -18.38
N ASN A 215 -7.67 9.30 -18.27
CA ASN A 215 -7.93 8.54 -17.05
C ASN A 215 -7.01 7.32 -16.91
N LEU A 216 -6.24 6.92 -17.93
CA LEU A 216 -5.25 5.83 -17.82
C LEU A 216 -4.16 6.14 -16.77
N ASP A 217 -3.87 7.42 -16.54
CA ASP A 217 -2.96 7.83 -15.47
C ASP A 217 -3.49 7.46 -14.08
N TRP A 218 -4.81 7.36 -13.87
CA TRP A 218 -5.40 6.89 -12.62
C TRP A 218 -4.93 5.47 -12.27
N ARG A 219 -4.96 4.57 -13.27
CA ARG A 219 -4.47 3.19 -13.14
C ARG A 219 -2.97 3.15 -12.92
N ARG A 220 -2.19 3.88 -13.71
CA ARG A 220 -0.72 3.93 -13.55
C ARG A 220 -0.32 4.42 -12.15
N GLN A 221 -1.03 5.43 -11.65
CA GLN A 221 -0.85 5.94 -10.30
C GLN A 221 -1.24 4.91 -9.25
N PHE A 222 -2.37 4.21 -9.42
CA PHE A 222 -2.76 3.11 -8.54
C PHE A 222 -1.72 1.98 -8.50
N ASP A 223 -1.26 1.52 -9.66
CA ASP A 223 -0.25 0.47 -9.76
C ASP A 223 1.07 0.91 -9.09
N ALA A 224 1.46 2.17 -9.25
CA ALA A 224 2.62 2.72 -8.58
C ALA A 224 2.45 2.84 -7.05
N LEU A 225 1.22 3.06 -6.58
CA LEU A 225 0.93 3.19 -5.15
C LEU A 225 0.85 1.84 -4.44
N PHE A 226 0.19 0.85 -5.01
CA PHE A 226 -0.23 -0.36 -4.27
C PHE A 226 0.30 -1.68 -4.84
N ASP A 227 0.55 -1.72 -6.14
CA ASP A 227 0.85 -2.98 -6.81
C ASP A 227 2.35 -3.35 -6.64
N ILE A 228 2.63 -4.58 -6.21
CA ILE A 228 3.98 -5.15 -6.22
C ILE A 228 4.11 -6.19 -7.31
N ASP A 229 5.09 -6.00 -8.20
CA ASP A 229 5.39 -6.95 -9.26
C ASP A 229 6.44 -7.95 -8.80
N ILE A 230 6.05 -9.22 -8.75
CA ILE A 230 6.93 -10.34 -8.39
C ILE A 230 7.30 -11.12 -9.64
N ASN A 231 8.60 -11.27 -9.85
CA ASN A 231 9.15 -12.25 -10.78
C ASN A 231 9.24 -13.61 -10.09
N LEU A 232 8.41 -14.55 -10.54
CA LEU A 232 8.43 -15.94 -10.11
C LEU A 232 9.19 -16.77 -11.16
N ALA A 233 10.30 -17.37 -10.75
CA ALA A 233 11.08 -18.29 -11.57
C ALA A 233 10.97 -19.72 -11.02
N LEU A 234 10.64 -20.66 -11.91
CA LEU A 234 10.71 -22.10 -11.61
C LEU A 234 11.88 -22.69 -12.40
N ARG A 235 12.79 -23.37 -11.70
CA ARG A 235 13.93 -24.04 -12.33
C ARG A 235 13.98 -25.50 -11.90
N CYS A 236 14.11 -26.38 -12.89
CA CYS A 236 14.45 -27.76 -12.63
C CYS A 236 15.88 -27.84 -12.08
N GLN A 237 16.16 -28.86 -11.25
CA GLN A 237 17.52 -29.12 -10.77
C GLN A 237 18.55 -29.31 -11.90
N CYS A 238 18.13 -29.69 -13.12
CA CYS A 238 19.03 -29.73 -14.28
C CYS A 238 19.32 -28.34 -14.91
N GLY A 239 18.85 -27.25 -14.31
CA GLY A 239 19.02 -25.86 -14.77
C GLY A 239 17.93 -25.36 -15.74
N ALA A 240 17.16 -26.27 -16.34
CA ALA A 240 16.12 -25.92 -17.31
C ALA A 240 15.03 -25.03 -16.68
N PRO A 241 14.68 -23.89 -17.32
CA PRO A 241 13.58 -23.06 -16.86
C PRO A 241 12.25 -23.77 -17.08
N ARG A 242 11.28 -23.46 -16.22
CA ARG A 242 9.91 -23.92 -16.37
C ARG A 242 8.97 -22.70 -16.36
N PRO A 243 8.05 -22.58 -17.34
CA PRO A 243 7.03 -21.55 -17.27
C PRO A 243 6.11 -21.81 -16.08
N PRO A 244 5.80 -20.79 -15.26
CA PRO A 244 4.80 -20.90 -14.22
C PRO A 244 3.39 -21.06 -14.82
N ALA A 245 2.44 -21.50 -13.98
CA ALA A 245 1.03 -21.50 -14.36
C ALA A 245 0.54 -20.05 -14.63
N PRO A 246 -0.50 -19.85 -15.47
CA PRO A 246 -0.95 -18.53 -15.92
C PRO A 246 -1.28 -17.47 -14.85
N HIS A 247 -1.39 -17.85 -13.57
CA HIS A 247 -1.69 -16.95 -12.45
C HIS A 247 -0.70 -17.02 -11.28
N ALA A 248 0.28 -17.93 -11.32
CA ALA A 248 1.13 -18.19 -10.16
C ALA A 248 1.98 -16.97 -9.75
N ALA A 249 2.37 -16.12 -10.70
CA ALA A 249 3.11 -14.89 -10.38
C ALA A 249 2.20 -13.82 -9.75
N SER A 250 0.94 -13.71 -10.20
CA SER A 250 -0.04 -12.78 -9.62
C SER A 250 -0.50 -13.20 -8.23
N ASP A 251 -0.37 -14.48 -7.86
CA ASP A 251 -0.70 -14.94 -6.52
C ASP A 251 0.32 -14.48 -5.46
N GLU A 252 1.57 -14.26 -5.88
CA GLU A 252 2.69 -13.85 -5.03
C GLU A 252 2.80 -12.33 -4.83
N GLY A 253 2.07 -11.53 -5.61
CA GLY A 253 2.12 -10.08 -5.60
C GLY A 253 0.80 -9.41 -6.02
N GLY A 254 0.90 -8.21 -6.58
CA GLY A 254 -0.24 -7.38 -6.99
C GLY A 254 -0.65 -6.34 -5.95
N MET A 255 -1.87 -5.81 -6.08
CA MET A 255 -2.39 -4.71 -5.23
C MET A 255 -2.60 -5.09 -3.74
N ASP A 256 -2.69 -6.38 -3.44
CA ASP A 256 -2.79 -6.88 -2.06
C ASP A 256 -1.43 -6.87 -1.35
N GLY A 257 -0.35 -6.58 -2.08
CA GLY A 257 1.02 -6.57 -1.57
C GLY A 257 1.58 -7.99 -1.42
N LEU A 258 2.43 -8.18 -0.41
CA LEU A 258 3.02 -9.49 -0.10
C LEU A 258 2.14 -10.24 0.89
N ARG A 259 1.58 -11.36 0.44
CA ARG A 259 0.71 -12.24 1.22
C ARG A 259 1.43 -13.53 1.63
N GLY A 260 0.86 -14.22 2.61
CA GLY A 260 1.40 -15.50 3.11
C GLY A 260 2.77 -15.32 3.76
N LEU A 261 2.91 -14.27 4.59
CA LEU A 261 4.12 -14.05 5.37
C LEU A 261 4.00 -14.82 6.68
N ASP A 262 4.59 -16.01 6.69
CA ASP A 262 4.45 -16.93 7.81
C ASP A 262 5.06 -16.37 9.08
N VAL A 263 4.27 -16.44 10.15
CA VAL A 263 4.70 -16.15 11.51
C VAL A 263 5.08 -17.48 12.16
N LEU A 264 6.24 -17.54 12.82
CA LEU A 264 6.65 -18.76 13.52
C LEU A 264 5.64 -19.16 14.62
N PRO A 265 5.59 -20.45 15.02
CA PRO A 265 4.72 -20.91 16.10
C PRO A 265 4.96 -20.19 17.44
N SER A 266 3.94 -20.17 18.29
CA SER A 266 3.97 -19.57 19.63
C SER A 266 5.19 -19.99 20.44
N GLY A 267 5.90 -19.01 21.01
CA GLY A 267 7.09 -19.23 21.84
C GLY A 267 8.41 -19.11 21.09
N GLN A 268 8.39 -18.94 19.77
CA GLN A 268 9.58 -18.67 18.97
C GLN A 268 9.76 -17.17 18.72
N THR A 269 11.00 -16.69 18.82
CA THR A 269 11.33 -15.31 18.46
C THR A 269 11.24 -15.12 16.94
N ASP A 270 10.46 -14.13 16.50
CA ASP A 270 10.29 -13.83 15.08
C ASP A 270 10.23 -12.32 14.81
N SER A 271 10.40 -11.93 13.54
CA SER A 271 10.25 -10.55 13.11
C SER A 271 9.71 -10.45 11.69
N VAL A 272 9.09 -9.32 11.35
CA VAL A 272 8.59 -9.06 9.99
C VAL A 272 9.71 -9.21 8.95
N LYS A 273 10.92 -8.71 9.25
CA LYS A 273 12.11 -8.89 8.41
C LYS A 273 12.49 -10.37 8.23
N ALA A 274 12.43 -11.18 9.29
CA ALA A 274 12.72 -12.61 9.19
C ALA A 274 11.67 -13.35 8.34
N SER A 275 10.39 -13.03 8.52
CA SER A 275 9.29 -13.57 7.69
C SER A 275 9.46 -13.24 6.21
N LEU A 276 9.80 -11.99 5.87
CA LEU A 276 10.13 -11.58 4.50
C LEU A 276 11.31 -12.36 3.92
N ARG A 277 12.38 -12.58 4.70
CA ARG A 277 13.52 -13.38 4.26
C ARG A 277 13.11 -14.82 3.94
N ARG A 278 12.26 -15.44 4.76
CA ARG A 278 11.72 -16.77 4.49
C ARG A 278 10.91 -16.78 3.18
N LYS A 279 10.02 -15.80 2.98
CA LYS A 279 9.21 -15.67 1.75
C LYS A 279 10.04 -15.61 0.46
N PHE A 280 11.20 -14.95 0.49
CA PHE A 280 12.09 -14.82 -0.66
C PHE A 280 13.20 -15.88 -0.73
N THR A 281 13.26 -16.82 0.23
CA THR A 281 14.21 -17.92 0.19
C THR A 281 13.80 -18.93 -0.89
N PRO A 282 14.73 -19.42 -1.74
CA PRO A 282 14.40 -20.43 -2.72
C PRO A 282 13.76 -21.67 -2.09
N GLU A 283 12.60 -22.06 -2.61
CA GLU A 283 11.78 -23.14 -2.07
C GLU A 283 11.82 -24.34 -3.02
N ASN A 284 11.98 -25.55 -2.48
CA ASN A 284 11.78 -26.77 -3.25
C ASN A 284 10.30 -27.16 -3.24
N ILE A 285 9.64 -27.07 -4.39
CA ILE A 285 8.21 -27.38 -4.55
C ILE A 285 7.94 -28.84 -4.95
N GLY A 286 8.96 -29.70 -4.88
CA GLY A 286 8.86 -31.14 -5.11
C GLY A 286 9.30 -31.61 -6.49
N ALA A 287 9.20 -32.93 -6.69
CA ALA A 287 9.68 -33.59 -7.89
C ALA A 287 8.63 -33.60 -9.01
N LEU A 288 8.91 -32.90 -10.12
CA LEU A 288 8.03 -32.80 -11.28
C LEU A 288 8.74 -33.28 -12.54
N LYS A 289 7.97 -33.75 -13.54
CA LYS A 289 8.51 -34.17 -14.84
C LYS A 289 9.04 -32.95 -15.60
N CYS A 290 10.32 -32.98 -15.97
CA CYS A 290 10.96 -31.91 -16.75
C CYS A 290 10.89 -32.21 -18.25
N ALA A 291 10.41 -31.26 -19.05
CA ALA A 291 10.34 -31.42 -20.51
C ALA A 291 11.72 -31.45 -21.19
N THR A 292 12.74 -30.82 -20.59
CA THR A 292 14.09 -30.73 -21.17
C THR A 292 14.94 -31.97 -20.89
N CYS A 293 15.02 -32.42 -19.65
CA CYS A 293 15.83 -33.60 -19.31
C CYS A 293 15.04 -34.91 -19.28
N ASN A 294 13.71 -34.87 -19.45
CA ASN A 294 12.79 -36.00 -19.42
C ASN A 294 12.79 -36.85 -18.12
N HIS A 295 13.33 -36.31 -17.02
CA HIS A 295 13.34 -36.97 -15.71
C HIS A 295 12.42 -36.24 -14.72
N ARG A 296 11.95 -36.96 -13.70
CA ARG A 296 11.35 -36.34 -12.51
C ARG A 296 12.46 -35.81 -11.62
N ARG A 297 12.52 -34.49 -11.45
CA ARG A 297 13.54 -33.82 -10.64
C ARG A 297 12.90 -32.76 -9.77
N GLN A 298 13.60 -32.42 -8.69
CA GLN A 298 13.20 -31.34 -7.80
C GLN A 298 13.12 -30.02 -8.58
N VAL A 299 12.11 -29.22 -8.28
CA VAL A 299 11.91 -27.90 -8.88
C VAL A 299 12.09 -26.85 -7.79
N ILE A 300 12.96 -25.88 -8.05
CA ILE A 300 13.21 -24.75 -7.17
C ILE A 300 12.38 -23.57 -7.66
N LYS A 301 11.56 -23.03 -6.76
CA LYS A 301 10.84 -21.77 -6.91
C LYS A 301 11.67 -20.65 -6.31
N THR A 302 11.79 -19.54 -7.03
CA THR A 302 12.47 -18.34 -6.56
C THR A 302 11.63 -17.12 -6.86
N LEU A 303 11.51 -16.24 -5.87
CA LEU A 303 10.80 -14.98 -5.98
C LEU A 303 11.80 -13.82 -5.98
N LYS A 304 11.59 -12.83 -6.84
CA LYS A 304 12.31 -11.56 -6.85
C LYS A 304 11.35 -10.41 -7.11
N ILE A 305 11.62 -9.24 -6.54
CA ILE A 305 10.84 -8.04 -6.76
C ILE A 305 11.27 -7.41 -8.09
N GLU A 306 10.38 -7.38 -9.08
CA GLU A 306 10.60 -6.71 -10.36
C GLU A 306 10.35 -5.21 -10.24
N ALA A 307 9.25 -4.82 -9.59
CA ALA A 307 8.93 -3.43 -9.32
C ALA A 307 8.06 -3.30 -8.05
N ALA A 308 8.40 -2.35 -7.21
CA ALA A 308 7.84 -2.17 -5.88
C ALA A 308 6.94 -0.92 -5.80
N PRO A 309 5.89 -0.96 -4.96
CA PRO A 309 4.94 0.14 -4.77
C PRO A 309 5.47 1.23 -3.83
N GLU A 310 4.85 2.41 -3.87
CA GLU A 310 5.08 3.46 -2.88
C GLU A 310 4.50 3.10 -1.50
N LEU A 311 3.41 2.33 -1.46
CA LEU A 311 2.72 1.87 -0.27
C LEU A 311 2.69 0.33 -0.28
N LEU A 312 3.65 -0.27 0.41
CA LEU A 312 3.78 -1.73 0.51
C LEU A 312 2.83 -2.26 1.60
N ARG A 313 1.94 -3.18 1.21
CA ARG A 313 1.09 -3.94 2.14
C ARG A 313 1.71 -5.31 2.40
N LEU A 314 1.71 -5.73 3.66
CA LEU A 314 2.19 -7.02 4.12
C LEU A 314 1.08 -7.71 4.90
N LYS A 315 0.67 -8.93 4.50
CA LYS A 315 -0.31 -9.76 5.23
C LYS A 315 0.40 -10.93 5.91
N LEU A 316 0.35 -10.93 7.24
CA LEU A 316 0.91 -12.00 8.07
C LEU A 316 -0.03 -13.22 8.10
N SER A 317 0.53 -14.42 7.98
CA SER A 317 -0.20 -15.67 8.19
C SER A 317 -0.39 -15.89 9.70
N VAL A 318 -1.51 -15.43 10.25
CA VAL A 318 -1.83 -15.51 11.69
C VAL A 318 -2.72 -16.70 12.05
N VAL A 319 -2.74 -17.73 11.21
CA VAL A 319 -3.48 -18.98 11.39
C VAL A 319 -2.50 -20.14 11.23
N ASN A 320 -2.49 -21.05 12.20
CA ASN A 320 -1.68 -22.27 12.17
C ASN A 320 -2.22 -23.26 11.14
N SER A 321 -1.42 -24.27 10.79
CA SER A 321 -1.82 -25.30 9.82
C SER A 321 -3.04 -26.14 10.24
N ASP A 322 -3.34 -26.19 11.54
CA ASP A 322 -4.53 -26.84 12.11
C ASP A 322 -5.79 -25.94 12.13
N GLY A 323 -5.67 -24.70 11.62
CA GLY A 323 -6.75 -23.71 11.61
C GLY A 323 -6.88 -22.87 12.88
N SER A 324 -6.09 -23.16 13.93
CA SER A 324 -6.09 -22.37 15.16
C SER A 324 -5.44 -20.99 14.97
N PRO A 325 -5.85 -19.96 15.73
CA PRO A 325 -5.15 -18.68 15.77
C PRO A 325 -3.67 -18.84 16.16
N ASN A 326 -2.75 -18.25 15.38
CA ASN A 326 -1.37 -18.07 15.81
C ASN A 326 -1.26 -16.82 16.68
N HIS A 327 -0.90 -17.01 17.94
CA HIS A 327 -0.74 -15.96 18.95
C HIS A 327 0.72 -15.55 19.18
N ASN A 328 1.65 -16.02 18.35
CA ASN A 328 3.05 -15.68 18.50
C ASN A 328 3.28 -14.17 18.31
N VAL A 329 4.08 -13.58 19.21
CA VAL A 329 4.43 -12.16 19.12
C VAL A 329 5.54 -12.01 18.09
N ILE A 330 5.26 -11.21 17.04
CA ILE A 330 6.22 -10.90 15.98
C ILE A 330 6.77 -9.48 16.16
N SER A 331 8.09 -9.33 16.15
CA SER A 331 8.74 -8.01 16.18
C SER A 331 8.46 -7.24 14.89
N ILE A 332 7.95 -6.01 15.02
CA ILE A 332 7.61 -5.14 13.90
C ILE A 332 8.75 -4.16 13.65
N ASN A 333 9.44 -4.36 12.53
CA ASN A 333 10.57 -3.52 12.14
C ASN A 333 10.10 -2.15 11.62
N LYS A 334 10.39 -1.05 12.34
CA LYS A 334 10.06 0.33 11.90
C LYS A 334 10.59 0.68 10.51
N HIS A 335 11.71 0.08 10.12
CA HIS A 335 12.33 0.24 8.80
C HIS A 335 12.57 -1.13 8.17
N LEU A 336 12.26 -1.25 6.89
CA LEU A 336 12.55 -2.44 6.10
C LEU A 336 13.49 -2.06 4.96
N ASP A 337 14.43 -2.96 4.69
CA ASP A 337 15.30 -2.90 3.51
C ASP A 337 15.07 -4.17 2.71
N LEU A 338 14.47 -4.01 1.53
CA LEU A 338 14.15 -5.10 0.61
C LEU A 338 15.11 -5.15 -0.59
N THR A 339 16.22 -4.40 -0.53
CA THR A 339 17.16 -4.28 -1.66
C THR A 339 17.70 -5.64 -2.10
N GLU A 340 17.96 -6.56 -1.15
CA GLU A 340 18.45 -7.92 -1.42
C GLU A 340 17.45 -8.80 -2.21
N HIS A 341 16.17 -8.43 -2.20
CA HIS A 341 15.10 -9.17 -2.86
C HIS A 341 14.76 -8.64 -4.26
N LEU A 342 15.36 -7.52 -4.69
CA LEU A 342 15.17 -6.97 -6.04
C LEU A 342 15.71 -7.92 -7.12
N MET A 343 15.12 -7.83 -8.32
CA MET A 343 15.71 -8.44 -9.51
C MET A 343 17.12 -7.87 -9.76
N PRO A 344 18.10 -8.71 -10.14
CA PRO A 344 19.42 -8.24 -10.51
C PRO A 344 19.37 -7.20 -11.62
N GLN A 345 20.16 -6.14 -11.51
CA GLN A 345 20.34 -5.12 -12.55
C GLN A 345 21.82 -4.97 -12.88
N PRO A 346 22.19 -4.56 -14.10
CA PRO A 346 23.59 -4.24 -14.41
C PRO A 346 23.99 -3.03 -13.56
N GLY A 347 25.02 -3.15 -12.71
CA GLY A 347 25.54 -2.04 -11.91
C GLY A 347 24.90 -1.87 -10.53
N HIS A 348 24.98 -0.65 -9.98
CA HIS A 348 24.52 -0.35 -8.63
C HIS A 348 22.99 -0.25 -8.59
N VAL A 349 22.35 -1.11 -7.80
CA VAL A 349 20.88 -1.12 -7.64
C VAL A 349 20.46 0.00 -6.68
N ALA A 350 19.41 0.74 -7.03
CA ALA A 350 18.82 1.71 -6.11
C ALA A 350 18.29 1.01 -4.85
N PRO A 351 18.63 1.47 -3.62
CA PRO A 351 18.10 0.86 -2.40
C PRO A 351 16.57 0.89 -2.36
N LEU A 352 15.95 -0.24 -2.01
CA LEU A 352 14.51 -0.35 -1.79
C LEU A 352 14.23 -0.39 -0.30
N LYS A 353 14.02 0.81 0.27
CA LYS A 353 13.80 0.99 1.71
C LYS A 353 12.39 1.48 1.98
N TYR A 354 11.86 1.06 3.12
CA TYR A 354 10.53 1.40 3.59
C TYR A 354 10.56 1.81 5.06
N ARG A 355 9.58 2.62 5.45
CA ARG A 355 9.28 2.98 6.84
C ARG A 355 7.85 2.60 7.15
N LEU A 356 7.63 2.02 8.33
CA LEU A 356 6.31 1.65 8.80
C LEU A 356 5.38 2.86 8.81
N SER A 357 4.17 2.66 8.31
CA SER A 357 3.11 3.67 8.21
C SER A 357 1.95 3.33 9.14
N SER A 358 1.48 2.10 9.11
CA SER A 358 0.38 1.64 9.96
C SER A 358 0.45 0.13 10.19
N VAL A 359 -0.20 -0.30 11.27
CA VAL A 359 -0.39 -1.71 11.64
C VAL A 359 -1.85 -1.90 12.00
N LEU A 360 -2.51 -2.88 11.38
CA LEU A 360 -3.82 -3.36 11.79
C LEU A 360 -3.63 -4.53 12.75
N TYR A 361 -4.31 -4.46 13.88
CA TYR A 361 -4.30 -5.52 14.88
C TYR A 361 -5.68 -6.13 15.04
N HIS A 362 -5.70 -7.42 15.34
CA HIS A 362 -6.88 -8.16 15.72
C HIS A 362 -6.78 -8.59 17.19
N GLY A 363 -7.80 -8.30 17.98
CA GLY A 363 -7.98 -8.84 19.32
C GLY A 363 -9.10 -9.85 19.34
N GLY A 364 -8.91 -10.99 20.00
CA GLY A 364 -9.95 -12.02 20.10
C GLY A 364 -9.35 -13.42 20.16
N GLY A 365 -10.09 -14.34 20.79
CA GLY A 365 -9.68 -15.74 20.94
C GLY A 365 -9.99 -16.63 19.73
N SER A 366 -10.64 -16.10 18.69
CA SER A 366 -10.97 -16.85 17.47
C SER A 366 -10.58 -16.08 16.20
N ASN A 367 -10.67 -16.76 15.05
CA ASN A 367 -10.49 -16.16 13.73
C ASN A 367 -11.81 -15.63 13.13
N SER A 368 -12.94 -15.90 13.77
CA SER A 368 -14.29 -15.58 13.27
C SER A 368 -14.96 -14.42 14.01
N GLY A 369 -14.38 -13.95 15.12
CA GLY A 369 -14.89 -12.83 15.90
C GLY A 369 -13.80 -12.22 16.78
N GLY A 370 -13.85 -10.91 16.93
CA GLY A 370 -12.84 -10.14 17.65
C GLY A 370 -13.06 -8.64 17.55
N HIS A 371 -11.97 -7.88 17.63
CA HIS A 371 -11.98 -6.44 17.54
C HIS A 371 -10.77 -5.96 16.76
N TRP A 372 -11.02 -5.07 15.79
CA TRP A 372 -9.97 -4.51 14.95
C TRP A 372 -9.68 -3.07 15.36
N HIS A 373 -8.40 -2.74 15.44
CA HIS A 373 -7.95 -1.35 15.61
C HIS A 373 -6.62 -1.18 14.86
N ALA A 374 -6.14 0.07 14.76
CA ALA A 374 -4.91 0.36 14.05
C ALA A 374 -3.99 1.28 14.84
N SER A 375 -2.69 1.04 14.74
CA SER A 375 -1.69 2.07 15.01
C SER A 375 -1.35 2.76 13.69
N VAL A 376 -1.29 4.09 13.66
CA VAL A 376 -1.09 4.90 12.44
C VAL A 376 -0.09 6.03 12.65
N HIS A 377 0.76 6.29 11.65
CA HIS A 377 1.61 7.47 11.60
C HIS A 377 0.87 8.65 10.96
N GLY A 378 0.54 9.66 11.76
CA GLY A 378 0.00 10.93 11.27
C GLY A 378 1.07 11.96 10.89
N PRO A 379 0.63 13.18 10.55
CA PRO A 379 1.52 14.24 10.04
C PRO A 379 2.55 14.73 11.07
N LYS A 380 2.18 14.71 12.35
CA LYS A 380 3.03 15.17 13.47
C LYS A 380 3.34 14.05 14.46
N TYR A 381 2.38 13.16 14.71
CA TYR A 381 2.44 12.16 15.77
C TYR A 381 1.93 10.82 15.25
N ALA A 382 2.27 9.74 15.94
CA ALA A 382 1.61 8.46 15.77
C ALA A 382 0.39 8.37 16.71
N TYR A 383 -0.60 7.57 16.34
CA TYR A 383 -1.84 7.38 17.09
C TYR A 383 -2.21 5.91 17.12
N GLU A 384 -2.82 5.47 18.22
CA GLU A 384 -3.76 4.35 18.19
C GLU A 384 -5.11 4.91 17.80
N VAL A 385 -5.73 4.31 16.79
CA VAL A 385 -7.09 4.61 16.36
C VAL A 385 -7.93 3.37 16.56
N ASN A 386 -8.87 3.48 17.48
CA ASN A 386 -9.75 2.42 17.91
C ASN A 386 -11.18 2.94 17.83
N ASP A 387 -11.78 2.80 16.65
CA ASP A 387 -13.08 3.39 16.34
C ASP A 387 -13.11 4.90 16.66
N ASP A 388 -14.00 5.33 17.55
CA ASP A 388 -14.17 6.72 17.98
C ASP A 388 -13.03 7.21 18.89
N GLN A 389 -12.28 6.29 19.48
CA GLN A 389 -11.18 6.60 20.38
C GLN A 389 -9.86 6.77 19.63
N VAL A 390 -9.24 7.94 19.82
CA VAL A 390 -7.93 8.26 19.25
C VAL A 390 -6.97 8.60 20.38
N VAL A 391 -5.91 7.82 20.51
CA VAL A 391 -4.89 8.02 21.54
C VAL A 391 -3.56 8.34 20.88
N LYS A 392 -3.01 9.52 21.16
CA LYS A 392 -1.67 9.90 20.71
C LYS A 392 -0.61 8.99 21.34
N LEU A 393 0.22 8.38 20.52
CA LEU A 393 1.33 7.55 20.95
C LEU A 393 2.53 8.42 21.36
N THR A 394 3.06 8.19 22.56
CA THR A 394 4.32 8.78 23.03
C THR A 394 5.50 7.91 22.58
N PRO A 395 6.74 8.45 22.49
CA PRO A 395 7.92 7.66 22.15
C PRO A 395 8.10 6.39 23.01
N LYS A 396 7.70 6.43 24.29
CA LYS A 396 7.72 5.29 25.21
C LYS A 396 6.65 4.23 24.90
N LYS A 397 5.51 4.63 24.32
CA LYS A 397 4.43 3.73 23.84
C LYS A 397 4.58 3.33 22.37
N LEU A 398 5.55 3.91 21.66
CA LEU A 398 5.86 3.68 20.23
C LEU A 398 6.68 2.40 20.02
N SER A 399 6.46 1.39 20.87
CA SER A 399 6.74 0.01 20.53
C SER A 399 5.50 -0.49 19.78
N TRP A 400 5.62 -0.57 18.44
CA TRP A 400 4.68 -1.35 17.60
C TRP A 400 4.60 -2.82 18.06
N GLU A 401 5.50 -3.19 18.96
CA GLU A 401 5.55 -4.39 19.76
C GLU A 401 4.83 -4.10 21.09
N ASN A 402 3.69 -4.73 21.35
CA ASN A 402 3.07 -4.86 22.69
C ASN A 402 2.21 -3.72 23.28
N SER A 403 1.46 -2.91 22.51
CA SER A 403 0.46 -2.06 23.18
C SER A 403 -0.67 -2.87 23.86
N HIS A 404 -0.93 -4.11 23.41
CA HIS A 404 -1.94 -5.00 24.01
C HIS A 404 -1.54 -6.48 23.89
N GLN A 405 -1.20 -7.16 24.99
CA GLN A 405 -0.82 -8.60 25.02
C GLN A 405 -1.90 -9.56 24.49
N GLN A 406 -3.08 -9.05 24.13
CA GLN A 406 -4.20 -9.78 23.56
C GLN A 406 -4.46 -9.45 22.07
N MET A 407 -3.63 -8.60 21.45
CA MET A 407 -3.79 -8.12 20.09
C MET A 407 -2.64 -8.63 19.21
N ARG A 408 -2.97 -9.24 18.07
CA ARG A 408 -1.99 -9.73 17.09
C ARG A 408 -1.95 -8.80 15.88
N ALA A 409 -0.75 -8.46 15.42
CA ALA A 409 -0.59 -7.74 14.16
C ALA A 409 -0.96 -8.66 12.99
N VAL A 410 -1.74 -8.15 12.04
CA VAL A 410 -2.22 -8.95 10.89
C VAL A 410 -1.81 -8.32 9.57
N VAL A 411 -2.03 -7.01 9.42
CA VAL A 411 -1.70 -6.27 8.20
C VAL A 411 -0.78 -5.12 8.55
N LEU A 412 0.31 -4.98 7.81
CA LEU A 412 1.23 -3.85 7.95
C LEU A 412 1.29 -3.07 6.66
N MET A 413 1.32 -1.75 6.78
CA MET A 413 1.53 -0.84 5.65
C MET A 413 2.82 -0.08 5.84
N TYR A 414 3.61 -0.03 4.79
CA TYR A 414 4.93 0.57 4.75
C TYR A 414 5.01 1.60 3.62
N CYS A 415 5.53 2.79 3.93
CA CYS A 415 5.75 3.84 2.95
C CYS A 415 7.19 3.79 2.42
N ARG A 416 7.37 3.84 1.10
CA ARG A 416 8.68 3.83 0.47
C ARG A 416 9.48 5.08 0.86
N VAL A 417 10.75 4.88 1.19
CA VAL A 417 11.69 5.94 1.54
C VAL A 417 12.55 6.24 0.32
N HIS A 418 12.33 7.41 -0.26
CA HIS A 418 13.18 7.91 -1.34
C HIS A 418 14.41 8.59 -0.75
N GLN A 419 15.59 8.16 -1.16
CA GLN A 419 16.81 8.90 -0.87
C GLN A 419 16.78 10.19 -1.70
N LYS A 420 17.05 11.34 -1.06
CA LYS A 420 17.41 12.54 -1.82
C LYS A 420 18.67 12.20 -2.61
N ALA A 421 18.67 12.47 -3.91
CA ALA A 421 19.90 12.38 -4.69
C ALA A 421 20.95 13.27 -3.99
N PRO A 422 22.20 12.80 -3.88
CA PRO A 422 23.27 13.54 -3.22
C PRO A 422 23.51 14.91 -3.85
#